data_AF-A0A543F502-F1
#
_entry.id   AF-A0A543F502-F1
#
_cell.length_a   1.000
_cell.length_b   1.000
_cell.length_c   1.000
_cell.angle_alpha   90.00
_cell.angle_beta   90.00
_cell.angle_gamma   90.00
#
_symmetry.space_group_name_H-M   'P 1'
#
loop_
_entity.id
_entity.type
_entity.pdbx_description
1 polymer ?
#
loop_
_entity_poly.entity_id
_entity_poly.type
_entity_poly.pdbx_seq_one_letter_code
_entity_poly.pdbx_strand_id
1 'polypeptide(L)'
;MRAMDKAVLMVGVLAAGVGLAGCGGSTEGEARPSSAATSATTASGLAVDVPKSYNPCTDVPESVLKSERLVKAFADNKANADGPDGTKWRGCRWVAGGSGYSVAIQSSNLTIPYVREHYFNDVREVTIAGRPAISARRSDTRAAEVCSINVEIKGGTLEFHLDNPASNRDTGHIDTCQLGMTLAEKVVPTLPAGA
;
A
#
# COMPACT_ATOMS: atom_id res chain seq x y z
N MET A 1 54.00 -16.62 -12.99
CA MET A 1 53.78 -17.09 -14.38
C MET A 1 52.32 -16.81 -14.69
N ARG A 2 51.90 -15.85 -15.51
CA ARG A 2 52.43 -15.26 -16.74
C ARG A 2 52.06 -13.77 -16.75
N ALA A 3 53.00 -12.94 -17.19
CA ALA A 3 52.80 -11.54 -17.51
C ALA A 3 51.93 -11.39 -18.77
N MET A 4 51.31 -10.22 -18.93
CA MET A 4 51.21 -9.57 -20.23
C MET A 4 51.16 -8.06 -20.03
N ASP A 5 52.33 -7.47 -20.26
CA ASP A 5 52.55 -6.07 -20.55
C ASP A 5 51.71 -5.59 -21.73
N LYS A 6 51.29 -4.33 -21.67
CA LYS A 6 51.41 -3.38 -22.80
C LYS A 6 51.27 -1.95 -22.29
N ALA A 7 52.43 -1.33 -22.10
CA ALA A 7 52.59 0.11 -22.04
C ALA A 7 52.30 0.73 -23.42
N VAL A 8 51.56 1.82 -23.46
CA VAL A 8 51.66 2.84 -24.51
C VAL A 8 51.85 4.18 -23.80
N LEU A 9 52.94 4.84 -24.18
CA LEU A 9 53.47 6.09 -23.66
C LEU A 9 53.32 7.17 -24.74
N MET A 10 53.31 8.44 -24.32
CA MET A 10 53.48 9.72 -25.06
C MET A 10 52.20 10.59 -25.10
N VAL A 11 52.09 11.61 -24.22
CA VAL A 11 52.60 13.02 -24.36
C VAL A 11 51.75 13.79 -25.37
N GLY A 12 51.09 14.92 -25.09
CA GLY A 12 51.07 15.87 -23.99
C GLY A 12 50.98 17.28 -24.58
N VAL A 13 50.08 18.17 -24.13
CA VAL A 13 50.25 19.65 -24.23
C VAL A 13 49.52 20.32 -23.07
N LEU A 14 50.27 21.17 -22.37
CA LEU A 14 49.86 22.07 -21.30
C LEU A 14 48.96 23.20 -21.81
N ALA A 15 47.98 23.60 -21.00
CA ALA A 15 47.52 24.98 -20.94
C ALA A 15 47.36 25.39 -19.48
N ALA A 16 48.26 26.26 -19.03
CA ALA A 16 48.24 26.90 -17.73
C ALA A 16 47.20 28.03 -17.72
N GLY A 17 46.41 28.09 -16.66
CA GLY A 17 45.59 29.24 -16.29
C GLY A 17 45.65 29.41 -14.78
N VAL A 18 46.20 30.54 -14.34
CA VAL A 18 46.53 30.90 -12.94
C VAL A 18 45.44 31.81 -12.36
N GLY A 19 45.12 31.62 -11.07
CA GLY A 19 44.51 32.61 -10.16
C GLY A 19 43.00 32.42 -9.98
N LEU A 20 42.41 32.37 -8.77
CA LEU A 20 42.71 33.11 -7.54
C LEU A 20 42.34 32.30 -6.29
N ALA A 21 43.03 32.62 -5.19
CA ALA A 21 42.81 32.09 -3.86
C ALA A 21 41.40 32.36 -3.32
N GLY A 22 40.79 31.34 -2.73
CA GLY A 22 39.61 31.41 -1.88
C GLY A 22 39.86 30.56 -0.64
N CYS A 23 39.97 31.24 0.50
CA CYS A 23 40.39 30.71 1.79
C CYS A 23 39.22 30.03 2.51
N GLY A 24 39.49 28.88 3.13
CA GLY A 24 38.90 28.51 4.42
C GLY A 24 37.60 27.72 4.40
N GLY A 25 37.60 26.62 5.18
CA GLY A 25 36.38 26.04 5.73
C GLY A 25 36.23 24.56 5.46
N SER A 26 36.98 23.72 6.19
CA SER A 26 36.59 22.34 6.44
C SER A 26 35.13 22.33 6.92
N THR A 27 34.25 21.72 6.14
CA THR A 27 32.95 21.31 6.64
C THR A 27 32.77 19.87 6.19
N GLU A 28 33.02 18.94 7.11
CA GLU A 28 32.44 17.60 7.05
C GLU A 28 30.94 17.78 6.83
N GLY A 29 30.51 17.56 5.59
CA GLY A 29 29.11 17.34 5.26
C GLY A 29 28.74 15.96 5.78
N GLU A 30 28.55 15.86 7.09
CA GLU A 30 27.84 14.75 7.71
C GLU A 30 26.51 14.61 6.97
N ALA A 31 26.37 13.53 6.20
CA ALA A 31 25.12 13.17 5.58
C ALA A 31 24.12 12.92 6.71
N ARG A 32 23.37 13.97 7.07
CA ARG A 32 22.24 13.87 7.99
C ARG A 32 21.40 12.70 7.51
N PRO A 33 21.20 11.63 8.30
CA PRO A 33 20.21 10.63 7.97
C PRO A 33 18.91 11.41 7.90
N SER A 34 18.31 11.48 6.72
CA SER A 34 16.89 11.80 6.63
C SER A 34 16.22 10.80 7.55
N SER A 35 15.72 11.24 8.69
CA SER A 35 14.88 10.43 9.55
C SER A 35 13.57 10.22 8.80
N ALA A 36 13.61 9.40 7.75
CA ALA A 36 12.50 8.55 7.42
C ALA A 36 12.18 7.85 8.73
N ALA A 37 11.08 8.25 9.37
CA ALA A 37 10.57 7.53 10.52
C ALA A 37 10.31 6.11 10.01
N THR A 38 11.29 5.22 10.22
CA THR A 38 11.18 3.81 9.93
C THR A 38 10.04 3.32 10.78
N SER A 39 8.90 3.04 10.15
CA SER A 39 7.76 2.45 10.84
C SER A 39 8.27 1.18 11.52
N ALA A 40 8.20 1.18 12.86
CA ALA A 40 8.66 0.04 13.64
C ALA A 40 7.86 -1.21 13.21
N THR A 41 8.58 -2.27 12.90
CA THR A 41 8.03 -3.54 12.46
C THR A 41 8.34 -4.60 13.52
N THR A 42 7.41 -5.51 13.78
CA THR A 42 7.61 -6.66 14.67
C THR A 42 8.51 -7.70 14.01
N ALA A 43 8.96 -8.69 14.78
CA ALA A 43 9.73 -9.82 14.25
C ALA A 43 8.98 -10.59 13.14
N SER A 44 7.65 -10.59 13.17
CA SER A 44 6.79 -11.23 12.18
C SER A 44 6.54 -10.36 10.93
N GLY A 45 7.17 -9.20 10.79
CA GLY A 45 6.99 -8.33 9.61
C GLY A 45 5.74 -7.44 9.63
N LEU A 46 4.99 -7.42 10.73
CA LEU A 46 3.83 -6.53 10.93
C LEU A 46 4.25 -5.17 11.45
N ALA A 47 3.50 -4.12 11.15
CA ALA A 47 3.63 -2.87 11.90
C ALA A 47 3.13 -3.05 13.35
N VAL A 48 3.68 -2.25 14.28
CA VAL A 48 3.34 -2.34 15.71
C VAL A 48 1.85 -2.06 15.99
N ASP A 49 1.24 -1.15 15.23
CA ASP A 49 -0.17 -0.82 15.34
C ASP A 49 -0.74 -0.36 13.99
N VAL A 50 -2.06 -0.20 13.91
CA VAL A 50 -2.69 0.29 12.67
C VAL A 50 -2.30 1.75 12.39
N PRO A 51 -2.14 2.13 11.11
CA PRO A 51 -1.95 3.52 10.71
C PRO A 51 -3.10 4.41 11.17
N LYS A 52 -2.74 5.60 11.65
CA LYS A 52 -3.69 6.66 12.04
C LYS A 52 -3.75 7.81 11.02
N SER A 53 -2.98 7.70 9.93
CA SER A 53 -2.93 8.69 8.85
C SER A 53 -4.23 8.76 8.05
N TYR A 54 -5.09 7.75 8.16
CA TYR A 54 -6.37 7.67 7.49
C TYR A 54 -7.38 6.91 8.36
N ASN A 55 -8.56 7.49 8.55
CA ASN A 55 -9.70 6.88 9.22
C ASN A 55 -10.77 6.50 8.18
N PRO A 56 -10.87 5.21 7.79
CA PRO A 56 -11.80 4.78 6.74
C PRO A 56 -13.26 5.14 7.00
N CYS A 57 -13.67 5.27 8.26
CA CYS A 57 -15.05 5.57 8.62
C CYS A 57 -15.48 7.01 8.31
N THR A 58 -14.52 7.94 8.21
CA THR A 58 -14.77 9.38 8.05
C THR A 58 -14.10 9.97 6.82
N ASP A 59 -12.99 9.38 6.38
CA ASP A 59 -12.10 9.99 5.41
C ASP A 59 -12.33 9.45 3.98
N VAL A 60 -13.09 8.35 3.84
CA VAL A 60 -13.56 7.89 2.52
C VAL A 60 -14.53 8.93 1.97
N PRO A 61 -14.24 9.54 0.80
CA PRO A 61 -15.06 10.63 0.29
C PRO A 61 -16.50 10.21 0.04
N GLU A 62 -17.45 11.03 0.51
CA GLU A 62 -18.88 10.87 0.26
C GLU A 62 -19.19 10.73 -1.25
N SER A 63 -18.45 11.44 -2.11
CA SER A 63 -18.58 11.35 -3.57
C SER A 63 -18.25 9.97 -4.10
N VAL A 64 -17.21 9.32 -3.56
CA VAL A 64 -16.83 7.94 -3.93
C VAL A 64 -17.89 6.96 -3.46
N LEU A 65 -18.32 7.07 -2.18
CA LEU A 65 -19.39 6.23 -1.64
C LEU A 65 -20.66 6.33 -2.49
N LYS A 66 -21.08 7.55 -2.86
CA LYS A 66 -22.24 7.77 -3.73
C LYS A 66 -22.04 7.19 -5.13
N SER A 67 -20.86 7.36 -5.73
CA SER A 67 -20.57 6.83 -7.07
C SER A 67 -20.64 5.30 -7.14
N GLU A 68 -20.34 4.64 -6.02
CA GLU A 68 -20.38 3.17 -5.85
C GLU A 68 -21.69 2.70 -5.22
N ARG A 69 -22.63 3.62 -4.97
CA ARG A 69 -23.91 3.37 -4.28
C ARG A 69 -23.71 2.70 -2.91
N LEU A 70 -22.57 2.93 -2.26
CA LEU A 70 -22.22 2.36 -0.97
C LEU A 70 -22.99 3.06 0.14
N VAL A 71 -23.74 2.27 0.91
CA VAL A 71 -24.45 2.72 2.10
C VAL A 71 -23.94 1.95 3.32
N LYS A 72 -24.05 2.57 4.49
CA LYS A 72 -23.68 1.91 5.76
C LYS A 72 -24.52 0.65 5.94
N ALA A 73 -23.86 -0.46 6.25
CA ALA A 73 -24.55 -1.74 6.41
C ALA A 73 -25.44 -1.80 7.66
N PHE A 74 -25.06 -1.06 8.72
CA PHE A 74 -25.76 -1.00 10.01
C PHE A 74 -25.41 0.32 10.74
N ALA A 75 -26.11 0.63 11.84
CA ALA A 75 -26.03 1.93 12.50
C ALA A 75 -24.63 2.30 13.02
N ASP A 76 -23.89 1.35 13.61
CA ASP A 76 -22.51 1.59 14.07
C ASP A 76 -21.47 1.47 12.95
N ASN A 77 -21.83 0.80 11.85
CA ASN A 77 -21.02 0.45 10.67
C ASN A 77 -19.56 0.03 10.92
N LYS A 78 -19.20 -0.39 12.15
CA LYS A 78 -17.81 -0.69 12.52
C LYS A 78 -17.40 -2.05 11.95
N ALA A 79 -16.19 -2.09 11.41
CA ALA A 79 -15.54 -3.30 10.92
C ALA A 79 -14.19 -3.49 11.62
N ASN A 80 -14.11 -3.26 12.92
CA ASN A 80 -12.88 -3.51 13.66
C ASN A 80 -12.71 -5.02 13.88
N ALA A 81 -11.49 -5.51 13.70
CA ALA A 81 -11.15 -6.90 13.96
C ALA A 81 -9.71 -7.01 14.46
N ASP A 82 -9.48 -7.96 15.37
CA ASP A 82 -8.15 -8.43 15.74
C ASP A 82 -8.06 -9.89 15.31
N GLY A 83 -6.98 -10.23 14.62
CA GLY A 83 -6.75 -11.56 14.09
C GLY A 83 -5.57 -12.26 14.75
N PRO A 84 -5.21 -13.45 14.24
CA PRO A 84 -4.04 -14.17 14.72
C PRO A 84 -2.76 -13.36 14.50
N ASP A 85 -1.71 -13.75 15.21
CA ASP A 85 -0.35 -13.21 15.06
C ASP A 85 -0.21 -11.70 15.29
N GLY A 86 -1.19 -11.08 15.96
CA GLY A 86 -1.19 -9.65 16.25
C GLY A 86 -1.64 -8.78 15.08
N THR A 87 -2.32 -9.37 14.09
CA THR A 87 -2.96 -8.62 12.99
C THR A 87 -4.15 -7.82 13.49
N LYS A 88 -4.31 -6.60 12.99
CA LYS A 88 -5.32 -5.64 13.42
C LYS A 88 -5.92 -4.94 12.22
N TRP A 89 -7.23 -4.76 12.24
CA TRP A 89 -7.98 -3.97 11.26
C TRP A 89 -8.89 -2.98 11.99
N ARG A 90 -8.88 -1.73 11.56
CA ARG A 90 -9.76 -0.67 12.07
C ARG A 90 -10.41 0.06 10.92
N GLY A 91 -11.73 0.13 10.92
CA GLY A 91 -12.46 0.73 9.81
C GLY A 91 -13.95 0.46 9.87
N CYS A 92 -14.58 0.60 8.71
CA CYS A 92 -16.03 0.53 8.58
C CYS A 92 -16.45 -0.39 7.44
N ARG A 93 -17.73 -0.77 7.44
CA ARG A 93 -18.34 -1.63 6.42
C ARG A 93 -19.49 -0.93 5.71
N TRP A 94 -19.56 -1.14 4.41
CA TRP A 94 -20.61 -0.68 3.52
C TRP A 94 -21.15 -1.82 2.67
N VAL A 95 -22.34 -1.61 2.13
CA VAL A 95 -22.98 -2.45 1.13
C VAL A 95 -23.34 -1.59 -0.07
N ALA A 96 -23.07 -2.08 -1.27
CA ALA A 96 -23.56 -1.47 -2.48
C ALA A 96 -25.09 -1.64 -2.51
N GLY A 97 -25.81 -0.53 -2.62
CA GLY A 97 -27.27 -0.51 -2.56
C GLY A 97 -27.91 -1.39 -3.63
N GLY A 98 -29.06 -1.98 -3.30
CA GLY A 98 -29.65 -3.06 -4.08
C GLY A 98 -29.14 -4.42 -3.59
N SER A 99 -28.97 -5.38 -4.51
CA SER A 99 -28.42 -6.70 -4.23
C SER A 99 -26.96 -6.75 -4.69
N GLY A 100 -26.13 -5.85 -4.17
CA GLY A 100 -24.72 -5.68 -4.54
C GLY A 100 -23.71 -6.21 -3.51
N TYR A 101 -22.43 -6.04 -3.79
CA TYR A 101 -21.33 -6.47 -2.93
C TYR A 101 -21.31 -5.75 -1.58
N SER A 102 -20.67 -6.37 -0.59
CA SER A 102 -20.28 -5.70 0.66
C SER A 102 -18.78 -5.46 0.68
N VAL A 103 -18.35 -4.39 1.35
CA VAL A 103 -16.93 -4.07 1.51
C VAL A 103 -16.64 -3.56 2.92
N ALA A 104 -15.58 -4.07 3.53
CA ALA A 104 -14.93 -3.42 4.65
C ALA A 104 -13.72 -2.63 4.13
N ILE A 105 -13.65 -1.33 4.44
CA ILE A 105 -12.47 -0.50 4.18
C ILE A 105 -11.81 -0.25 5.53
N GLN A 106 -10.58 -0.70 5.69
CA GLN A 106 -9.91 -0.82 6.98
C GLN A 106 -8.45 -0.39 6.88
N SER A 107 -7.98 0.43 7.82
CA SER A 107 -6.54 0.59 8.07
C SER A 107 -6.09 -0.66 8.83
N SER A 108 -4.98 -1.26 8.38
CA SER A 108 -4.44 -2.49 8.95
C SER A 108 -2.96 -2.32 9.30
N ASN A 109 -2.45 -3.10 10.27
CA ASN A 109 -1.02 -3.15 10.56
C ASN A 109 -0.26 -4.14 9.65
N LEU A 110 -0.93 -4.67 8.62
CA LEU A 110 -0.30 -5.55 7.65
C LEU A 110 0.62 -4.72 6.76
N THR A 111 1.86 -5.17 6.56
CA THR A 111 2.77 -4.55 5.59
C THR A 111 2.64 -5.26 4.24
N ILE A 112 3.01 -4.60 3.13
CA ILE A 112 3.02 -5.27 1.82
C ILE A 112 3.88 -6.54 1.82
N PRO A 113 5.10 -6.56 2.42
CA PRO A 113 5.85 -7.80 2.60
C PRO A 113 5.09 -8.88 3.37
N TYR A 114 4.43 -8.53 4.48
CA TYR A 114 3.64 -9.49 5.26
C TYR A 114 2.50 -10.09 4.42
N VAL A 115 1.75 -9.25 3.71
CA VAL A 115 0.65 -9.68 2.84
C VAL A 115 1.17 -10.60 1.75
N ARG A 116 2.30 -10.27 1.10
CA ARG A 116 2.92 -11.07 0.05
C ARG A 116 3.25 -12.49 0.52
N GLU A 117 3.73 -12.62 1.76
CA GLU A 117 4.16 -13.91 2.32
C GLU A 117 2.98 -14.76 2.83
N HIS A 118 1.95 -14.12 3.39
CA HIS A 118 0.88 -14.82 4.11
C HIS A 118 -0.42 -14.97 3.32
N TYR A 119 -0.60 -14.22 2.23
CA TYR A 119 -1.77 -14.34 1.36
C TYR A 119 -1.35 -15.19 0.17
N PHE A 120 -2.07 -16.27 -0.11
CA PHE A 120 -1.58 -17.34 -0.99
C PHE A 120 -2.43 -17.58 -2.24
N ASN A 121 -3.69 -17.13 -2.29
CA ASN A 121 -4.56 -17.36 -3.44
C ASN A 121 -4.66 -16.14 -4.35
N ASP A 122 -4.46 -16.37 -5.66
CA ASP A 122 -4.59 -15.36 -6.72
C ASP A 122 -3.85 -14.05 -6.42
N VAL A 123 -2.67 -14.15 -5.81
CA VAL A 123 -1.86 -12.99 -5.42
C VAL A 123 -1.39 -12.24 -6.67
N ARG A 124 -1.69 -10.95 -6.72
CA ARG A 124 -1.24 -10.04 -7.78
C ARG A 124 -0.68 -8.78 -7.17
N GLU A 125 0.57 -8.49 -7.48
CA GLU A 125 1.18 -7.21 -7.17
C GLU A 125 0.74 -6.17 -8.21
N VAL A 126 0.24 -5.04 -7.73
CA VAL A 126 -0.27 -3.94 -8.55
C VAL A 126 0.19 -2.61 -7.97
N THR A 127 -0.10 -1.52 -8.66
CA THR A 127 0.18 -0.17 -8.18
C THR A 127 -1.08 0.68 -8.33
N ILE A 128 -1.49 1.35 -7.27
CA ILE A 128 -2.69 2.22 -7.25
C ILE A 128 -2.26 3.61 -6.82
N ALA A 129 -2.46 4.61 -7.70
CA ALA A 129 -2.02 5.99 -7.48
C ALA A 129 -0.55 6.11 -7.01
N GLY A 130 0.34 5.31 -7.59
CA GLY A 130 1.77 5.29 -7.26
C GLY A 130 2.14 4.53 -5.98
N ARG A 131 1.18 3.88 -5.30
CA ARG A 131 1.41 3.09 -4.09
C ARG A 131 1.46 1.60 -4.43
N PRO A 132 2.44 0.84 -3.93
CA PRO A 132 2.44 -0.62 -4.00
C PRO A 132 1.15 -1.18 -3.41
N ALA A 133 0.61 -2.21 -4.05
CA ALA A 133 -0.59 -2.87 -3.58
C ALA A 133 -0.59 -4.36 -3.94
N ILE A 134 -1.34 -5.15 -3.17
CA ILE A 134 -1.56 -6.57 -3.43
C ILE A 134 -3.07 -6.84 -3.49
N SER A 135 -3.51 -7.43 -4.59
CA SER A 135 -4.82 -8.09 -4.70
C SER A 135 -4.65 -9.57 -4.39
N ALA A 136 -5.47 -10.13 -3.51
CA ALA A 136 -5.44 -11.55 -3.20
C ALA A 136 -6.79 -12.04 -2.67
N ARG A 137 -7.05 -13.35 -2.80
CA ARG A 137 -8.24 -14.00 -2.25
C ARG A 137 -7.87 -14.67 -0.93
N ARG A 138 -8.69 -14.50 0.11
CA ARG A 138 -8.41 -15.06 1.45
C ARG A 138 -9.24 -16.28 1.81
N SER A 139 -10.00 -16.83 0.87
CA SER A 139 -10.83 -18.01 1.11
C SER A 139 -10.58 -19.05 0.04
N ASP A 140 -10.26 -20.27 0.46
CA ASP A 140 -10.15 -21.42 -0.44
C ASP A 140 -11.53 -21.89 -0.92
N THR A 141 -12.52 -21.83 -0.03
CA THR A 141 -13.86 -22.37 -0.28
C THR A 141 -14.80 -21.40 -0.96
N ARG A 142 -14.56 -20.09 -0.85
CA ARG A 142 -15.35 -19.01 -1.46
C ARG A 142 -14.49 -18.07 -2.29
N ALA A 143 -13.44 -18.58 -2.93
CA ALA A 143 -12.45 -17.77 -3.65
C ALA A 143 -13.09 -16.77 -4.63
N ALA A 144 -14.08 -17.19 -5.42
CA ALA A 144 -14.77 -16.31 -6.36
C ALA A 144 -15.53 -15.15 -5.68
N GLU A 145 -16.02 -15.35 -4.46
CA GLU A 145 -16.89 -14.40 -3.74
C GLU A 145 -16.13 -13.40 -2.89
N VAL A 146 -14.85 -13.64 -2.58
CA VAL A 146 -14.09 -12.76 -1.69
C VAL A 146 -12.81 -12.26 -2.34
N CYS A 147 -12.44 -11.01 -2.04
CA CYS A 147 -11.16 -10.45 -2.43
C CYS A 147 -10.70 -9.39 -1.43
N SER A 148 -9.40 -9.33 -1.17
CA SER A 148 -8.77 -8.25 -0.42
C SER A 148 -7.80 -7.49 -1.32
N ILE A 149 -7.97 -6.17 -1.40
CA ILE A 149 -6.99 -5.26 -2.00
C ILE A 149 -6.27 -4.54 -0.87
N ASN A 150 -4.97 -4.75 -0.74
CA ASN A 150 -4.12 -4.18 0.30
C ASN A 150 -3.22 -3.12 -0.32
N VAL A 151 -3.48 -1.85 -0.04
CA VAL A 151 -2.70 -0.73 -0.59
C VAL A 151 -1.77 -0.17 0.45
N GLU A 152 -0.50 0.03 0.11
CA GLU A 152 0.49 0.53 1.05
C GLU A 152 0.14 1.95 1.55
N ILE A 153 0.16 2.07 2.87
CA ILE A 153 0.18 3.34 3.59
C ILE A 153 1.28 3.28 4.65
N LYS A 154 1.76 4.41 5.14
CA LYS A 154 2.87 4.44 6.10
C LYS A 154 2.47 3.71 7.38
N GLY A 155 3.18 2.61 7.64
CA GLY A 155 2.95 1.78 8.83
C GLY A 155 1.87 0.73 8.67
N GLY A 156 1.48 0.37 7.44
CA GLY A 156 0.56 -0.75 7.21
C GLY A 156 -0.09 -0.73 5.82
N THR A 157 -1.34 -1.17 5.74
CA THR A 157 -2.13 -1.09 4.50
C THR A 157 -3.49 -0.44 4.75
N LEU A 158 -4.05 0.15 3.71
CA LEU A 158 -5.49 0.32 3.57
C LEU A 158 -6.03 -0.91 2.85
N GLU A 159 -6.77 -1.74 3.57
CA GLU A 159 -7.41 -2.94 3.05
C GLU A 159 -8.85 -2.65 2.59
N PHE A 160 -9.19 -3.12 1.39
CA PHE A 160 -10.54 -3.23 0.87
C PHE A 160 -10.89 -4.72 0.83
N HIS A 161 -11.64 -5.19 1.82
CA HIS A 161 -12.07 -6.59 1.92
C HIS A 161 -13.52 -6.73 1.44
N LEU A 162 -13.71 -7.36 0.29
CA LEU A 162 -15.00 -7.53 -0.36
C LEU A 162 -15.56 -8.94 -0.15
N ASP A 163 -16.89 -9.01 0.00
CA ASP A 163 -17.69 -10.24 -0.08
C ASP A 163 -18.84 -9.98 -1.06
N ASN A 164 -18.89 -10.77 -2.13
CA ASN A 164 -19.82 -10.65 -3.26
C ASN A 164 -20.26 -12.06 -3.72
N PRO A 165 -21.24 -12.67 -3.02
CA PRO A 165 -21.75 -13.98 -3.40
C PRO A 165 -22.41 -13.94 -4.78
N ALA A 166 -22.37 -15.05 -5.50
CA ALA A 166 -22.99 -15.15 -6.84
C ALA A 166 -24.50 -14.86 -6.83
N SER A 167 -25.16 -14.98 -5.67
CA SER A 167 -26.58 -14.64 -5.47
C SER A 167 -26.88 -13.13 -5.50
N ASN A 168 -25.85 -12.28 -5.42
CA ASN A 168 -26.02 -10.83 -5.55
C ASN A 168 -26.44 -10.48 -6.97
N ARG A 169 -27.70 -10.09 -7.17
CA ARG A 169 -28.26 -9.89 -8.51
C ARG A 169 -27.52 -8.81 -9.30
N ASP A 170 -27.06 -7.76 -8.61
CA ASP A 170 -26.51 -6.58 -9.26
C ASP A 170 -25.02 -6.74 -9.58
N THR A 171 -24.28 -7.51 -8.79
CA THR A 171 -22.81 -7.58 -8.87
C THR A 171 -22.22 -8.99 -8.79
N GLY A 172 -23.00 -10.03 -8.48
CA GLY A 172 -22.52 -11.40 -8.29
C GLY A 172 -21.95 -12.06 -9.56
N HIS A 173 -22.18 -11.45 -10.71
CA HIS A 173 -21.60 -11.87 -12.00
C HIS A 173 -20.28 -11.14 -12.33
N ILE A 174 -19.87 -10.16 -11.52
CA ILE A 174 -18.64 -9.38 -11.70
C ILE A 174 -17.57 -10.01 -10.81
N ASP A 175 -16.34 -10.10 -11.32
CA ASP A 175 -15.21 -10.56 -10.51
C ASP A 175 -15.02 -9.70 -9.25
N THR A 176 -14.94 -10.35 -8.09
CA THR A 176 -14.86 -9.65 -6.80
C THR A 176 -13.58 -8.82 -6.66
N CYS A 177 -12.44 -9.27 -7.22
CA CYS A 177 -11.22 -8.47 -7.20
C CYS A 177 -11.30 -7.28 -8.14
N GLN A 178 -11.98 -7.40 -9.29
CA GLN A 178 -12.26 -6.27 -10.18
C GLN A 178 -13.11 -5.19 -9.48
N LEU A 179 -14.14 -5.58 -8.71
CA LEU A 179 -14.90 -4.63 -7.88
C LEU A 179 -14.00 -3.93 -6.87
N GLY A 180 -13.15 -4.70 -6.18
CA GLY A 180 -12.23 -4.16 -5.18
C GLY A 180 -11.22 -3.18 -5.77
N MET A 181 -10.63 -3.52 -6.91
CA MET A 181 -9.70 -2.64 -7.64
C MET A 181 -10.36 -1.34 -8.07
N THR A 182 -11.58 -1.42 -8.63
CA THR A 182 -12.34 -0.23 -9.05
C THR A 182 -12.59 0.73 -7.88
N LEU A 183 -12.98 0.18 -6.73
CA LEU A 183 -13.20 0.99 -5.52
C LEU A 183 -11.88 1.57 -4.99
N ALA A 184 -10.81 0.77 -4.92
CA ALA A 184 -9.51 1.22 -4.46
C ALA A 184 -8.94 2.34 -5.35
N GLU A 185 -9.08 2.25 -6.67
CA GLU A 185 -8.68 3.28 -7.63
C GLU A 185 -9.41 4.61 -7.43
N LYS A 186 -10.62 4.60 -6.85
CA LYS A 186 -11.37 5.81 -6.52
C LYS A 186 -11.01 6.39 -5.15
N VAL A 187 -10.69 5.54 -4.17
CA VAL A 187 -10.39 5.97 -2.79
C VAL A 187 -8.92 6.35 -2.60
N VAL A 188 -7.98 5.56 -3.13
CA VAL A 188 -6.55 5.74 -2.89
C VAL A 188 -6.02 7.11 -3.34
N PRO A 189 -6.46 7.70 -4.48
CA PRO A 189 -6.04 9.04 -4.86
C PRO A 189 -6.42 10.15 -3.87
N THR A 190 -7.35 9.89 -2.94
CA THR A 190 -7.79 10.88 -1.94
C THR A 190 -7.08 10.74 -0.61
N LEU A 191 -6.12 9.81 -0.49
CA LEU A 191 -5.29 9.68 0.69
C LEU A 191 -4.43 10.94 0.92
N PRO A 192 -4.21 11.37 2.17
CA PRO A 192 -3.34 12.49 2.45
C PRO A 192 -1.90 12.21 2.00
N ALA A 193 -1.17 13.28 1.70
CA ALA A 193 0.25 13.18 1.39
C ALA A 193 1.00 12.58 2.59
N GLY A 194 1.79 11.54 2.37
CA GLY A 194 2.50 10.83 3.43
C GLY A 194 1.64 9.87 4.25
N ALA A 195 0.39 9.60 3.83
CA ALA A 195 -0.45 8.56 4.40
C ALA A 195 0.21 7.20 4.35
#